data_AF-A0A6A4X575-F1
#
_entry.id   AF-A0A6A4X575-F1
#
_cell.length_a   1.000
_cell.length_b   1.000
_cell.length_c   1.000
_cell.angle_alpha   90.00
_cell.angle_beta   90.00
_cell.angle_gamma   90.00
#
_symmetry.space_group_name_H-M   'P 1'
#
loop_
_entity.id
_entity.type
_entity.pdbx_description
1 polymer ?
#
loop_
_entity_poly.entity_id
_entity_poly.type
_entity_poly.pdbx_seq_one_letter_code
_entity_poly.pdbx_strand_id
1 'polypeptide(L)'
;MSVCVARRQHLRAPDVHFLGDPRSEFPGVERDLALLAACNHTIFDYGTYGFFAAFLAGGDMILADGVSEKESEMVTELREGKINATFIDGNGRVLPTCVRCS
;
A
#
# COMPACT_ATOMS: atom_id res chain seq x y z
N MET A 1 -4.32 6.53 8.11
CA MET A 1 -5.08 5.41 8.67
C MET A 1 -4.29 4.16 8.33
N SER A 2 -3.74 3.47 9.33
CA SER A 2 -2.84 2.33 9.11
C SER A 2 -3.60 1.03 9.43
N VAL A 3 -3.57 0.06 8.54
CA VAL A 3 -4.27 -1.23 8.73
C VAL A 3 -3.57 -2.04 9.81
N CYS A 4 -4.29 -2.48 10.84
CA CYS A 4 -3.76 -3.34 11.91
C CYS A 4 -4.75 -4.46 12.22
N VAL A 5 -4.29 -5.72 12.18
CA VAL A 5 -5.06 -6.87 12.68
C VAL A 5 -5.05 -6.82 14.21
N ALA A 6 -6.13 -6.32 14.79
CA ALA A 6 -6.24 -6.12 16.23
C ALA A 6 -7.56 -6.64 16.81
N ARG A 7 -7.57 -6.94 18.12
CA ARG A 7 -8.71 -7.56 18.80
C ARG A 7 -9.91 -6.58 18.85
N ARG A 8 -10.99 -6.91 18.14
CA ARG A 8 -12.22 -6.10 17.90
C ARG A 8 -12.81 -5.40 19.14
N GLN A 9 -12.58 -5.92 20.34
CA GLN A 9 -13.13 -5.38 21.60
C GLN A 9 -12.58 -4.00 22.00
N HIS A 10 -11.43 -3.59 21.45
CA HIS A 10 -10.73 -2.36 21.88
C HIS A 10 -10.65 -1.27 20.80
N LEU A 11 -11.17 -1.52 19.58
CA LEU A 11 -11.19 -0.51 18.52
C LEU A 11 -12.62 0.03 18.37
N ARG A 12 -12.81 1.32 18.67
CA ARG A 12 -14.11 2.01 18.56
C ARG A 12 -14.00 3.36 17.85
N ALA A 13 -12.88 3.63 17.22
CA ALA A 13 -12.66 4.91 16.55
C ALA A 13 -13.37 4.94 15.17
N PRO A 14 -13.84 6.10 14.70
CA PRO A 14 -14.65 6.23 13.48
C PRO A 14 -13.88 5.86 12.20
N ASP A 15 -12.56 5.79 12.29
CA ASP A 15 -11.59 5.41 11.27
C ASP A 15 -11.26 3.90 11.29
N VAL A 16 -12.08 3.09 11.98
CA VAL A 16 -11.91 1.64 12.06
C VAL A 16 -12.97 0.93 11.23
N HIS A 17 -12.55 0.28 10.15
CA HIS A 17 -13.40 -0.59 9.34
C HIS A 17 -13.20 -2.06 9.72
N PHE A 18 -14.28 -2.74 10.08
CA PHE A 18 -14.27 -4.18 10.36
C PHE A 18 -14.65 -4.95 9.11
N LEU A 19 -13.72 -5.75 8.58
CA LEU A 19 -13.96 -6.66 7.47
C LEU A 19 -13.86 -8.12 7.92
N GLY A 20 -14.62 -8.98 7.23
CA GLY A 20 -14.78 -10.39 7.57
C GLY A 20 -16.02 -10.68 8.42
N ASP A 21 -16.98 -11.38 7.83
CA ASP A 21 -17.97 -12.15 8.58
C ASP A 21 -17.47 -13.60 8.60
N PRO A 22 -17.34 -14.26 9.77
CA PRO A 22 -16.97 -15.68 9.84
C PRO A 22 -17.96 -16.61 9.10
N ARG A 23 -19.11 -16.11 8.64
CA ARG A 23 -20.11 -16.85 7.86
C ARG A 23 -20.07 -16.60 6.35
N SER A 24 -19.17 -15.75 5.88
CA SER A 24 -19.05 -15.41 4.45
C SER A 24 -18.32 -16.52 3.69
N GLU A 25 -18.98 -17.11 2.69
CA GLU A 25 -18.38 -18.11 1.77
C GLU A 25 -17.43 -17.47 0.73
N PHE A 26 -17.45 -16.15 0.58
CA PHE A 26 -16.61 -15.44 -0.39
C PHE A 26 -15.23 -15.11 0.18
N PRO A 27 -14.16 -15.28 -0.61
CA PRO A 27 -12.81 -14.91 -0.21
C PRO A 27 -12.77 -13.40 0.01
N GLY A 28 -12.29 -12.92 1.15
CA GLY A 28 -12.29 -11.49 1.52
C GLY A 28 -11.40 -10.58 0.66
N VAL A 29 -10.98 -11.00 -0.53
CA VAL A 29 -9.96 -10.33 -1.36
C VAL A 29 -10.48 -9.00 -1.91
N GLU A 30 -11.74 -8.91 -2.33
CA GLU A 30 -12.34 -7.64 -2.75
C GLU A 30 -12.54 -6.68 -1.57
N ARG A 31 -12.78 -7.22 -0.38
CA ARG A 31 -12.95 -6.47 0.87
C ARG A 31 -11.63 -5.87 1.34
N ASP A 32 -10.56 -6.65 1.26
CA ASP A 32 -9.21 -6.18 1.58
C ASP A 32 -8.77 -5.09 0.59
N LEU A 33 -9.17 -5.17 -0.67
CA LEU A 33 -8.86 -4.14 -1.67
C LEU A 33 -9.61 -2.83 -1.38
N ALA A 34 -10.90 -2.93 -1.06
CA ALA A 34 -11.71 -1.77 -0.68
C ALA A 34 -11.21 -1.12 0.62
N LEU A 35 -10.68 -1.90 1.56
CA LEU A 35 -10.08 -1.38 2.79
C LEU A 35 -8.80 -0.59 2.51
N LEU A 36 -7.90 -1.16 1.72
CA LEU A 36 -6.67 -0.50 1.34
C LEU A 36 -6.94 0.79 0.55
N ALA A 37 -7.93 0.76 -0.36
CA ALA A 37 -8.39 1.94 -1.10
C ALA A 37 -9.06 3.01 -0.22
N ALA A 38 -9.54 2.66 0.97
CA ALA A 38 -10.10 3.63 1.92
C ALA A 38 -9.03 4.36 2.76
N CYS A 39 -7.75 3.97 2.65
CA CYS A 39 -6.68 4.55 3.44
C CYS A 39 -6.08 5.80 2.76
N ASN A 40 -5.82 6.86 3.53
CA ASN A 40 -5.15 8.08 3.01
C ASN A 40 -3.68 7.87 2.60
N HIS A 41 -3.09 6.73 2.96
CA HIS A 41 -1.77 6.29 2.53
C HIS A 41 -1.78 4.77 2.39
N THR A 42 -1.09 4.26 1.38
CA THR A 42 -0.98 2.81 1.18
C THR A 42 0.48 2.41 1.15
N ILE A 43 0.87 1.57 2.12
CA ILE A 43 2.17 0.91 2.11
C ILE A 43 1.95 -0.43 1.45
N PHE A 44 2.64 -0.66 0.33
CA PHE A 44 2.63 -1.96 -0.32
C PHE A 44 4.04 -2.30 -0.80
N ASP A 45 4.26 -3.57 -1.07
CA ASP A 45 5.49 -4.11 -1.65
C ASP A 45 5.35 -4.21 -3.18
N TYR A 46 6.01 -5.18 -3.80
CA TYR A 46 5.91 -5.40 -5.23
C TYR A 46 4.64 -6.21 -5.55
N GLY A 47 3.69 -5.63 -6.29
CA GLY A 47 2.53 -6.37 -6.77
C GLY A 47 1.41 -5.52 -7.36
N THR A 48 0.64 -6.11 -8.27
CA THR A 48 -0.50 -5.43 -8.92
C THR A 48 -1.64 -5.15 -7.95
N TYR A 49 -1.87 -6.06 -6.99
CA TYR A 49 -2.92 -5.92 -6.00
C TYR A 49 -2.73 -4.66 -5.12
N GLY A 50 -1.54 -4.50 -4.53
CA GLY A 50 -1.17 -3.32 -3.75
C GLY A 50 -1.12 -2.05 -4.58
N PHE A 51 -0.66 -2.14 -5.84
CA PHE A 51 -0.67 -1.02 -6.78
C PHE A 51 -2.07 -0.49 -7.04
N PHE A 52 -3.05 -1.35 -7.38
CA PHE A 52 -4.42 -0.91 -7.58
C PHE A 52 -5.05 -0.35 -6.31
N ALA A 53 -4.73 -0.94 -5.16
CA ALA A 53 -5.18 -0.43 -3.88
C ALA A 53 -4.68 1.01 -3.62
N ALA A 54 -3.40 1.23 -3.84
CA ALA A 54 -2.75 2.54 -3.67
C ALA A 54 -3.23 3.56 -4.70
N PHE A 55 -3.43 3.11 -5.95
CA PHE A 55 -3.98 3.94 -7.02
C PHE A 55 -5.40 4.41 -6.69
N LEU A 56 -6.25 3.53 -6.17
CA LEU A 56 -7.63 3.86 -5.79
C LEU A 56 -7.71 4.69 -4.51
N ALA A 57 -6.75 4.53 -3.59
CA ALA A 57 -6.61 5.36 -2.40
C ALA A 57 -6.36 6.84 -2.73
N GLY A 58 -5.76 7.14 -3.89
CA GLY A 58 -5.49 8.51 -4.34
C GLY A 58 -4.58 9.33 -3.41
N GLY A 59 -3.92 8.66 -2.45
CA GLY A 59 -3.04 9.25 -1.46
C GLY A 59 -1.57 8.90 -1.71
N ASP A 60 -0.73 9.12 -0.70
CA ASP A 60 0.70 8.82 -0.80
C ASP A 60 0.93 7.30 -0.80
N MET A 61 1.66 6.84 -1.82
CA MET A 61 2.08 5.45 -1.93
C MET A 61 3.51 5.29 -1.42
N ILE A 62 3.71 4.34 -0.51
CA ILE A 62 5.01 4.04 0.08
C ILE A 62 5.43 2.64 -0.39
N LEU A 63 6.56 2.57 -1.07
CA LEU A 63 7.09 1.33 -1.65
C LEU A 63 8.41 0.94 -0.98
N ALA A 64 8.55 -0.34 -0.64
CA ALA A 64 9.83 -0.89 -0.22
C ALA A 64 10.74 -1.13 -1.44
N ASP A 65 11.97 -0.66 -1.39
CA ASP A 65 12.94 -0.64 -2.47
C ASP A 65 14.29 -1.19 -1.98
N GLY A 66 15.13 -1.72 -2.87
CA GLY A 66 16.45 -2.25 -2.49
C GLY A 66 16.42 -3.49 -1.59
N VAL A 67 15.26 -4.16 -1.47
CA VAL A 67 15.11 -5.48 -0.82
C VAL A 67 15.22 -6.61 -1.85
N SER A 68 14.91 -6.33 -3.11
CA SER A 68 15.00 -7.27 -4.23
C SER A 68 16.25 -7.01 -5.09
N GLU A 69 16.92 -8.05 -5.57
CA GLU A 69 18.03 -7.94 -6.54
C GLU A 69 17.58 -7.51 -7.93
N LYS A 70 16.29 -7.70 -8.25
CA LYS A 70 15.67 -7.29 -9.52
C LYS A 70 14.66 -6.19 -9.27
N GLU A 71 14.88 -5.05 -9.93
CA GLU A 71 13.87 -4.02 -10.11
C GLU A 71 12.80 -4.52 -11.07
N SER A 72 11.54 -4.33 -10.70
CA SER A 72 10.41 -4.64 -11.60
C SER A 72 10.11 -3.44 -12.49
N GLU A 73 9.66 -3.69 -13.72
CA GLU A 73 9.29 -2.65 -14.69
C GLU A 73 8.26 -1.65 -14.12
N MET A 74 7.35 -2.14 -13.27
CA MET A 74 6.40 -1.30 -12.54
C MET A 74 7.09 -0.26 -11.64
N VAL A 75 8.18 -0.61 -10.96
CA VAL A 75 8.91 0.31 -10.08
C VAL A 75 9.56 1.43 -10.89
N THR A 76 10.11 1.10 -12.06
CA THR A 76 10.68 2.10 -12.98
C THR A 76 9.62 3.08 -13.46
N GLU A 77 8.47 2.58 -13.92
CA GLU A 77 7.35 3.42 -14.37
C GLU A 77 6.78 4.27 -13.21
N LEU A 78 6.73 3.74 -12.00
CA LEU A 78 6.31 4.48 -10.80
C LEU A 78 7.27 5.62 -10.44
N ARG A 79 8.56 5.45 -10.69
CA ARG A 79 9.59 6.48 -10.48
C ARG A 79 9.55 7.57 -11.56
N GLU A 80 9.16 7.20 -12.78
CA GLU A 80 9.02 8.13 -13.90
C GLU A 80 7.63 8.80 -13.95
N GLY A 81 6.64 8.18 -13.30
CA GLY A 81 5.27 8.64 -13.23
C GLY A 81 5.07 9.88 -12.37
N LYS A 82 4.00 10.65 -12.67
CA LYS A 82 3.57 11.83 -11.90
C LYS A 82 2.75 11.49 -10.65
N ILE A 83 2.87 10.27 -10.12
CA ILE A 83 2.09 9.83 -8.96
C ILE A 83 2.92 9.97 -7.69
N ASN A 84 2.29 10.35 -6.58
CA ASN A 84 2.97 10.64 -5.32
C ASN A 84 3.49 9.35 -4.65
N ALA A 85 4.68 8.93 -5.06
CA ALA A 85 5.37 7.76 -4.54
C ALA A 85 6.54 8.14 -3.63
N THR A 86 6.70 7.42 -2.52
CA THR A 86 7.86 7.50 -1.63
C THR A 86 8.49 6.12 -1.56
N PHE A 87 9.79 6.03 -1.83
CA PHE A 87 10.51 4.76 -1.79
C PHE A 87 11.29 4.65 -0.47
N ILE A 88 11.31 3.48 0.16
CA ILE A 88 12.00 3.23 1.42
C ILE A 88 12.90 2.00 1.27
N ASP A 89 14.17 2.12 1.66
CA ASP A 89 15.11 0.99 1.61
C ASP A 89 14.89 -0.04 2.73
N GLY A 90 15.52 -1.21 2.61
CA GLY A 90 15.52 -2.23 3.67
C GLY A 90 16.15 -1.78 5.02
N ASN A 91 16.81 -0.62 5.06
CA ASN A 91 17.35 0.01 6.27
C ASN A 91 16.45 1.15 6.79
N GLY A 92 15.25 1.34 6.23
CA GLY A 92 14.29 2.37 6.62
C GLY A 92 14.59 3.79 6.12
N ARG A 93 15.49 3.96 5.16
CA ARG A 93 15.84 5.26 4.57
C ARG A 93 14.89 5.60 3.43
N VAL A 94 14.39 6.83 3.41
CA VAL A 94 13.63 7.36 2.28
C VAL A 94 14.58 7.61 1.12
N LEU A 95 14.29 6.97 -0.02
CA LEU A 95 15.04 7.12 -1.25
C LEU A 95 14.41 8.21 -2.12
N PRO A 96 15.24 8.97 -2.88
CA PRO A 96 14.73 9.94 -3.83
C PRO A 96 13.89 9.22 -4.89
N THR A 97 12.76 9.85 -5.25
CA THR A 97 11.85 9.38 -6.31
C THR A 97 12.49 9.42 -7.69
N CYS A 98 13.42 10.35 -7.90
CA CYS A 98 14.09 10.63 -9.16
C CYS A 98 15.50 10.03 -9.19
N VAL A 99 15.74 9.06 -10.09
CA VAL A 99 17.08 8.46 -10.30
C VAL A 99 17.87 9.21 -11.40
N ARG A 100 17.21 10.06 -12.20
CA ARG A 100 17.79 10.85 -13.30
C ARG A 100 17.34 12.31 -13.25
N CYS A 101 17.57 12.98 -12.13
CA CYS A 101 17.50 14.43 -12.10
C CYS A 101 18.87 14.96 -12.56
N SER A 102 18.98 15.21 -13.87
CA SER A 102 20.04 16.04 -14.45
C SER A 102 19.85 17.49 -14.05
#